data_AF-A0A2H9LBA4-F1
#
_entry.id   AF-A0A2H9LBA4-F1
#
_cell.length_a   1.000
_cell.length_b   1.000
_cell.length_c   1.000
_cell.angle_alpha   90.00
_cell.angle_beta   90.00
_cell.angle_gamma   90.00
#
_symmetry.space_group_name_H-M   'P 1'
#
loop_
_entity.id
_entity.type
_entity.pdbx_description
1 polymer ?
#
loop_
_entity_poly.entity_id
_entity_poly.type
_entity_poly.pdbx_seq_one_letter_code
_entity_poly.pdbx_strand_id
1 'polypeptide(L)'
;MREVKLSKEWLLELYSKKLMSSTKIAKICHLSHRTVINYLRRYGIPIRPSGSIPRSKNPPPNNQVERAYMLGLCASDVYVGRHWRQIRVQLGTSIREMVEVFKDTWKSYSTICVYPVKNKFSASVVTCISLLHPNFSFLLNAKEALPDNPTAFYAYLAGAVDGDGSIRLGPQKYGGSIRLHNTDRIWLEKIKIKLESLGFYPTIHGKNGYFTLHVGKKQDVLRLGHTLTKFMKHELKIKKLENLLKLVLR
;
A
#
# COMPACT_ATOMS: atom_id res chain seq x y z
N MET A 1 28.61 10.91 -33.94
CA MET A 1 28.98 11.47 -32.62
C MET A 1 30.48 11.29 -32.44
N ARG A 2 31.23 12.37 -32.16
CA ARG A 2 32.67 12.28 -31.85
C ARG A 2 32.85 11.56 -30.51
N GLU A 3 33.71 10.54 -30.50
CA GLU A 3 34.05 9.79 -29.29
C GLU A 3 34.96 10.66 -28.41
N VAL A 4 34.39 11.27 -27.36
CA VAL A 4 35.18 11.98 -26.35
C VAL A 4 35.84 10.95 -25.45
N LYS A 5 37.16 10.76 -25.60
CA LYS A 5 37.97 9.85 -24.79
C LYS A 5 38.37 10.56 -23.49
N LEU A 6 37.69 10.24 -22.39
CA LEU A 6 38.07 10.75 -21.06
C LEU A 6 39.29 10.00 -20.56
N SER A 7 40.38 10.67 -20.18
CA SER A 7 41.56 10.02 -19.60
C SER A 7 41.30 9.56 -18.15
N LYS A 8 42.01 8.52 -17.70
CA LYS A 8 41.87 7.94 -16.36
C LYS A 8 42.27 8.94 -15.29
N GLU A 9 43.36 9.65 -15.50
CA GLU A 9 43.98 10.59 -14.57
C GLU A 9 43.06 11.78 -14.33
N TRP A 10 42.46 12.31 -15.40
CA TRP A 10 41.52 13.41 -15.32
C TRP A 10 40.23 13.02 -14.59
N LEU A 11 39.71 11.81 -14.89
CA LEU A 11 38.52 11.29 -14.23
C LEU A 11 38.78 11.05 -12.73
N LEU A 12 39.96 10.53 -12.37
CA LEU A 12 40.38 10.29 -10.99
C LEU A 12 40.51 11.61 -10.22
N GLU A 13 41.14 12.61 -10.81
CA GLU A 13 41.31 13.95 -10.26
C GLU A 13 39.95 14.59 -9.94
N LEU A 14 39.04 14.64 -10.91
CA LEU A 14 37.73 15.28 -10.71
C LEU A 14 36.83 14.49 -9.77
N TYR A 15 36.76 13.17 -9.94
CA TYR A 15 35.80 12.33 -9.22
C TYR A 15 36.22 12.01 -7.79
N SER A 16 37.51 11.69 -7.59
CA SER A 16 38.03 11.21 -6.30
C SER A 16 38.68 12.32 -5.50
N LYS A 17 39.48 13.20 -6.11
CA LYS A 17 40.16 14.28 -5.38
C LYS A 17 39.28 15.53 -5.21
N LYS A 18 38.64 15.99 -6.30
CA LYS A 18 37.73 17.15 -6.27
C LYS A 18 36.28 16.80 -5.93
N LEU A 19 36.00 15.53 -5.62
CA LEU A 19 34.71 14.99 -5.18
C LEU A 19 33.51 15.32 -6.09
N MET A 20 33.74 15.66 -7.36
CA MET A 20 32.67 16.05 -8.29
C MET A 20 31.77 14.86 -8.62
N SER A 21 30.45 15.04 -8.53
CA SER A 21 29.52 13.98 -8.93
C SER A 21 29.68 13.65 -10.40
N SER A 22 29.42 12.40 -10.77
CA SER A 22 29.40 11.95 -12.16
C SER A 22 28.46 12.81 -13.03
N THR A 23 27.41 13.41 -12.46
CA THR A 23 26.47 14.30 -13.17
C THR A 23 27.12 15.64 -13.47
N LYS A 24 27.91 16.19 -12.53
CA LYS A 24 28.65 17.43 -12.73
C LYS A 24 29.74 17.24 -13.79
N ILE A 25 30.48 16.13 -13.72
CA ILE A 25 31.47 15.76 -14.74
C ILE A 25 30.81 15.61 -16.11
N ALA A 26 29.65 14.94 -16.17
CA ALA A 26 28.92 14.76 -17.43
C ALA A 26 28.52 16.09 -18.08
N LYS A 27 28.07 17.07 -17.27
CA LYS A 27 27.76 18.42 -17.75
C LYS A 27 28.98 19.13 -18.33
N ILE A 28 30.13 19.03 -17.67
CA ILE A 28 31.41 19.63 -18.13
C ILE A 28 31.83 19.01 -19.47
N CYS A 29 31.66 17.70 -19.63
CA CYS A 29 32.07 16.98 -20.84
C CYS A 29 31.01 16.97 -21.95
N HIS A 30 29.82 17.53 -21.73
CA HIS A 30 28.65 17.35 -22.60
C HIS A 30 28.34 15.87 -22.88
N LEU A 31 28.50 15.01 -21.87
CA LEU A 31 28.23 13.58 -21.93
C LEU A 31 27.01 13.22 -21.08
N SER A 32 26.52 12.00 -21.26
CA SER A 32 25.57 11.43 -20.30
C SER A 32 26.28 11.03 -19.01
N HIS A 33 25.59 11.18 -17.87
CA HIS A 33 26.07 10.66 -16.58
C HIS A 33 26.45 9.16 -16.64
N ARG A 34 25.72 8.38 -17.45
CA ARG A 34 25.98 6.95 -17.63
C ARG A 34 27.28 6.68 -18.37
N THR A 35 27.63 7.53 -19.34
CA THR A 35 28.92 7.48 -20.04
C THR A 35 30.07 7.68 -19.06
N VAL A 36 29.97 8.68 -18.16
CA VAL A 36 30.99 8.92 -17.12
C VAL A 36 31.13 7.70 -16.18
N ILE A 37 30.01 7.11 -15.75
CA ILE A 37 30.02 5.87 -14.94
C ILE A 37 30.73 4.72 -15.67
N ASN A 38 30.47 4.54 -16.96
CA ASN A 38 31.12 3.49 -17.74
C ASN A 38 32.64 3.69 -17.80
N TYR A 39 33.12 4.92 -17.95
CA TYR A 39 34.54 5.23 -17.87
C TYR A 39 35.13 4.97 -16.48
N LEU A 40 34.42 5.33 -15.40
CA LEU A 40 34.85 5.01 -14.03
C LEU A 40 35.04 3.49 -13.85
N ARG A 41 34.08 2.68 -14.32
CA ARG A 41 34.18 1.20 -14.31
C ARG A 41 35.35 0.70 -15.15
N ARG A 42 35.47 1.19 -16.38
CA ARG A 42 36.54 0.82 -17.31
C ARG A 42 37.92 1.04 -16.72
N TYR A 43 38.08 2.10 -15.92
CA TYR A 43 39.35 2.45 -15.29
C TYR A 43 39.55 1.87 -13.87
N GLY A 44 38.60 1.08 -13.37
CA GLY A 44 38.66 0.50 -12.03
C GLY A 44 38.55 1.53 -10.90
N ILE A 45 37.97 2.70 -11.17
CA ILE A 45 37.77 3.74 -10.14
C ILE A 45 36.50 3.38 -9.35
N PRO A 46 36.58 3.19 -8.02
CA PRO A 46 35.43 2.84 -7.20
C PRO A 46 34.30 3.86 -7.34
N ILE A 47 33.12 3.39 -7.73
CA ILE A 47 31.95 4.26 -7.85
C ILE A 47 31.39 4.49 -6.45
N ARG A 48 31.25 5.76 -6.06
CA ARG A 48 30.56 6.14 -4.83
C ARG A 48 29.18 5.49 -4.79
N PRO A 49 28.79 4.88 -3.66
CA PRO A 49 27.45 4.33 -3.53
C PRO A 49 26.44 5.43 -3.88
N SER A 50 25.41 5.07 -4.65
CA SER A 50 24.32 6.00 -4.90
C SER A 50 23.81 6.54 -3.55
N GLY A 51 23.65 7.86 -3.46
CA GLY A 51 23.40 8.59 -2.21
C GLY A 51 22.18 8.07 -1.42
N SER A 52 21.88 8.75 -0.30
CA SER A 52 20.75 8.41 0.56
C SER A 52 19.46 8.19 -0.23
N ILE A 53 18.66 7.22 0.20
CA ILE A 53 17.39 6.85 -0.46
C ILE A 53 16.54 8.13 -0.55
N PRO A 54 16.26 8.65 -1.76
CA PRO A 54 15.60 9.94 -1.88
C PRO A 54 14.17 9.81 -1.37
N ARG A 55 13.76 10.63 -0.39
CA ARG A 55 12.36 10.97 -0.06
C ARG A 55 11.59 10.13 0.96
N SER A 56 12.11 9.05 1.56
CA SER A 56 11.39 8.47 2.72
C SER A 56 11.70 9.27 3.98
N LYS A 57 10.67 9.76 4.67
CA LYS A 57 10.83 10.54 5.91
C LYS A 57 11.20 9.64 7.07
N ASN A 58 10.47 8.53 7.22
CA ASN A 58 10.54 7.68 8.40
C ASN A 58 10.63 6.17 8.04
N PRO A 59 11.23 5.35 8.93
CA PRO A 59 11.18 3.89 8.82
C PRO A 59 9.73 3.37 8.99
N PRO A 60 9.47 2.09 8.69
CA PRO A 60 8.16 1.48 8.93
C PRO A 60 7.77 1.50 10.41
N PRO A 61 6.46 1.47 10.71
CA PRO A 61 5.99 1.45 12.09
C PRO A 61 6.54 0.24 12.84
N ASN A 62 6.89 0.45 14.12
CA ASN A 62 7.21 -0.63 15.04
C ASN A 62 5.93 -1.30 15.59
N ASN A 63 4.78 -0.61 15.54
CA ASN A 63 3.49 -1.11 16.00
C ASN A 63 2.90 -2.15 15.04
N GLN A 64 2.67 -3.37 15.53
CA GLN A 64 2.08 -4.46 14.74
C GLN A 64 0.66 -4.16 14.25
N VAL A 65 -0.14 -3.40 15.00
CA VAL A 65 -1.53 -3.05 14.63
C VAL A 65 -1.54 -2.17 13.39
N GLU A 66 -0.69 -1.13 13.36
CA GLU A 66 -0.59 -0.23 12.21
C GLU A 66 -0.03 -0.94 10.97
N ARG A 67 1.00 -1.78 11.15
CA ARG A 67 1.53 -2.62 10.07
C ARG A 67 0.47 -3.57 9.51
N ALA A 68 -0.32 -4.18 10.37
CA ALA A 68 -1.37 -5.09 9.96
C ALA A 68 -2.47 -4.36 9.17
N TYR A 69 -2.90 -3.18 9.62
CA TYR A 69 -3.82 -2.34 8.86
C TYR A 69 -3.29 -2.00 7.47
N MET A 70 -2.02 -1.60 7.37
CA MET A 70 -1.37 -1.33 6.09
C MET A 70 -1.37 -2.54 5.16
N LEU A 71 -1.05 -3.73 5.68
CA LEU A 71 -1.10 -4.99 4.93
C LEU A 71 -2.50 -5.27 4.42
N GLY A 72 -3.51 -5.13 5.27
CA GLY A 72 -4.91 -5.32 4.89
C GLY A 72 -5.36 -4.42 3.75
N LEU A 73 -5.00 -3.13 3.83
CA LEU A 73 -5.34 -2.14 2.80
C LEU A 73 -4.60 -2.41 1.47
N CYS A 74 -3.36 -2.89 1.53
CA CYS A 74 -2.58 -3.28 0.35
C CYS A 74 -3.06 -4.60 -0.26
N ALA A 75 -3.59 -5.51 0.55
CA ALA A 75 -4.14 -6.77 0.07
C ALA A 75 -5.46 -6.59 -0.70
N SER A 76 -6.19 -5.49 -0.46
CA SER A 76 -7.43 -5.16 -1.16
C SER A 76 -7.20 -4.24 -2.36
N ASP A 77 -6.90 -2.95 -2.13
CA ASP A 77 -7.09 -1.89 -3.15
C ASP A 77 -5.81 -1.08 -3.44
N VAL A 78 -4.81 -1.10 -2.55
CA VAL A 78 -3.55 -0.35 -2.76
C VAL A 78 -2.52 -1.21 -3.48
N TYR A 79 -2.11 -0.77 -4.67
CA TYR A 79 -0.99 -1.37 -5.39
C TYR A 79 0.33 -1.14 -4.64
N VAL A 80 1.11 -2.20 -4.49
CA VAL A 80 2.46 -2.16 -3.92
C VAL A 80 3.45 -2.73 -4.91
N GLY A 81 4.56 -2.05 -5.12
CA GLY A 81 5.62 -2.56 -5.99
C GLY A 81 6.99 -1.97 -5.68
N ARG A 82 8.04 -2.64 -6.15
CA ARG A 82 9.39 -2.07 -6.10
C ARG A 82 9.50 -0.95 -7.13
N HIS A 83 10.00 0.20 -6.70
CA HIS A 83 10.36 1.31 -7.57
C HIS A 83 11.79 1.71 -7.26
N TRP A 84 12.72 1.25 -8.12
CA TRP A 84 14.16 1.42 -7.89
C TRP A 84 14.58 0.87 -6.51
N ARG A 85 15.10 1.73 -5.64
CA ARG A 85 15.52 1.42 -4.27
C ARG A 85 14.43 1.76 -3.25
N GLN A 86 13.15 1.73 -3.63
CA GLN A 86 12.02 2.14 -2.79
C GLN A 86 10.83 1.21 -2.97
N ILE A 87 9.89 1.30 -2.04
CA ILE A 87 8.58 0.65 -2.15
C ILE A 87 7.57 1.72 -2.56
N ARG A 88 6.95 1.53 -3.71
CA ARG A 88 5.87 2.39 -4.19
C ARG A 88 4.55 1.81 -3.68
N VAL A 89 3.77 2.66 -3.03
CA VAL A 89 2.34 2.42 -2.78
C VAL A 89 1.53 3.37 -3.66
N GLN A 90 0.48 2.86 -4.27
CA GLN A 90 -0.37 3.63 -5.18
C GLN A 90 -1.83 3.24 -5.05
N LEU A 91 -2.69 4.25 -5.10
CA LEU A 91 -4.13 4.11 -5.15
C LEU A 91 -4.68 4.94 -6.32
N GLY A 92 -5.57 4.36 -7.11
CA GLY A 92 -6.40 5.08 -8.06
C GLY A 92 -7.86 4.97 -7.63
N THR A 93 -8.55 6.07 -7.36
CA THR A 93 -9.91 6.03 -6.85
C THR A 93 -10.73 7.23 -7.30
N SER A 94 -12.05 7.04 -7.46
CA SER A 94 -13.02 8.14 -7.61
C SER A 94 -13.64 8.56 -6.26
N ILE A 95 -13.33 7.84 -5.17
CA ILE A 95 -13.92 8.04 -3.85
C ILE A 95 -12.99 8.94 -3.03
N ARG A 96 -13.49 10.12 -2.63
CA ARG A 96 -12.71 11.10 -1.87
C ARG A 96 -12.24 10.54 -0.53
N GLU A 97 -13.09 9.79 0.15
CA GLU A 97 -12.78 9.20 1.45
C GLU A 97 -11.61 8.21 1.37
N MET A 98 -11.47 7.50 0.26
CA MET A 98 -10.33 6.61 0.03
C MET A 98 -9.01 7.38 -0.17
N VAL A 99 -9.06 8.59 -0.72
CA VAL A 99 -7.90 9.49 -0.77
C VAL A 99 -7.46 9.87 0.64
N GLU A 100 -8.39 10.17 1.55
CA GLU A 100 -8.07 10.50 2.93
C GLU A 100 -7.55 9.29 3.72
N VAL A 101 -8.13 8.10 3.54
CA VAL A 101 -7.60 6.84 4.09
C VAL A 101 -6.14 6.61 3.65
N PHE A 102 -5.85 6.83 2.36
CA PHE A 102 -4.50 6.71 1.84
C PHE A 102 -3.55 7.74 2.48
N LYS A 103 -3.98 9.00 2.57
CA LYS A 103 -3.17 10.06 3.18
C LYS A 103 -2.87 9.76 4.65
N ASP A 104 -3.88 9.43 5.43
CA ASP A 104 -3.72 9.14 6.86
C ASP A 104 -2.86 7.91 7.14
N THR A 105 -2.79 6.98 6.19
CA THR A 105 -1.95 5.79 6.33
C THR A 105 -0.49 6.07 5.99
N TRP A 106 -0.20 6.98 5.04
CA TRP A 106 1.17 7.13 4.51
C TRP A 106 1.85 8.47 4.80
N LYS A 107 1.12 9.51 5.22
CA LYS A 107 1.65 10.89 5.40
C LYS A 107 2.82 10.99 6.37
N SER A 108 2.86 10.12 7.37
CA SER A 108 3.93 10.05 8.36
C SER A 108 5.22 9.42 7.82
N TYR A 109 5.18 8.71 6.69
CA TYR A 109 6.31 7.91 6.20
C TYR A 109 6.99 8.50 4.97
N SER A 110 6.25 9.25 4.16
CA SER A 110 6.77 9.89 2.96
C SER A 110 5.85 11.00 2.48
N THR A 111 6.31 11.77 1.51
CA THR A 111 5.44 12.71 0.80
C THR A 111 4.44 11.94 -0.05
N ILE A 112 3.21 12.44 -0.12
CA ILE A 112 2.15 11.88 -0.95
C ILE A 112 1.92 12.83 -2.12
N CYS A 113 2.03 12.29 -3.33
CA CYS A 113 1.63 12.98 -4.54
C CYS A 113 0.19 12.61 -4.86
N VAL A 114 -0.67 13.62 -5.04
CA VAL A 114 -2.08 13.47 -5.41
C VAL A 114 -2.33 14.27 -6.67
N TYR A 115 -2.88 13.65 -7.71
CA TYR A 115 -3.21 14.35 -8.94
C TYR A 115 -4.38 13.69 -9.67
N PRO A 116 -5.21 14.48 -10.38
CA PRO A 116 -6.30 13.96 -11.19
C PRO A 116 -5.76 13.27 -12.44
N VAL A 117 -6.40 12.17 -12.83
CA VAL A 117 -6.15 11.47 -14.09
C VAL A 117 -7.47 11.03 -14.71
N LYS A 118 -7.50 10.84 -16.03
CA LYS A 118 -8.60 10.15 -16.69
C LYS A 118 -8.30 8.66 -16.74
N ASN A 119 -9.25 7.82 -16.33
CA ASN A 119 -9.12 6.38 -16.50
C ASN A 119 -9.34 5.99 -17.99
N LYS A 120 -9.21 4.70 -18.31
CA LYS A 120 -9.43 4.17 -19.67
C LYS A 120 -10.83 4.42 -20.24
N PHE A 121 -11.79 4.79 -19.40
CA PHE A 121 -13.16 5.14 -19.76
C PHE A 121 -13.40 6.66 -19.74
N SER A 122 -12.33 7.48 -19.73
CA SER A 122 -12.39 8.94 -19.64
C SER A 122 -13.04 9.51 -18.37
N ALA A 123 -13.32 8.67 -17.36
CA ALA A 123 -13.84 9.14 -16.08
C ALA A 123 -12.73 9.74 -15.23
N SER A 124 -13.06 10.84 -14.55
CA SER A 124 -12.16 11.53 -13.63
C SER A 124 -11.91 10.65 -12.38
N VAL A 125 -10.66 10.27 -12.17
CA VAL A 125 -10.20 9.59 -10.96
C VAL A 125 -9.01 10.33 -10.37
N VAL A 126 -8.75 10.12 -9.09
CA VAL A 126 -7.58 10.66 -8.40
C VAL A 126 -6.56 9.55 -8.23
N THR A 127 -5.30 9.83 -8.56
CA THR A 127 -4.18 8.94 -8.26
C THR A 127 -3.39 9.50 -7.08
N CYS A 128 -3.18 8.66 -6.07
CA CYS A 128 -2.31 8.91 -4.92
C CYS A 128 -1.07 8.01 -5.03
N ILE A 129 0.12 8.57 -4.85
CA ILE A 129 1.38 7.82 -4.87
C ILE A 129 2.23 8.24 -3.68
N SER A 130 2.86 7.25 -3.03
CA SER A 130 3.93 7.49 -2.07
C SER A 130 5.11 6.54 -2.31
N LEU A 131 6.33 7.07 -2.13
CA LEU A 131 7.58 6.32 -2.25
C LEU A 131 8.17 6.13 -0.86
N LEU A 132 8.08 4.91 -0.36
CA LEU A 132 8.46 4.50 0.99
C LEU A 132 9.89 3.95 1.03
N HIS A 133 10.46 3.89 2.24
CA HIS A 133 11.75 3.26 2.50
C HIS A 133 11.74 1.77 2.12
N PRO A 134 12.85 1.15 1.64
CA PRO A 134 12.97 -0.29 1.39
C PRO A 134 12.49 -1.22 2.50
N ASN A 135 12.58 -0.77 3.75
CA ASN A 135 12.15 -1.55 4.92
C ASN A 135 10.62 -1.79 4.94
N PHE A 136 9.85 -1.12 4.08
CA PHE A 136 8.44 -1.43 3.81
C PHE A 136 8.24 -2.63 2.87
N SER A 137 9.29 -3.38 2.53
CA SER A 137 9.20 -4.56 1.66
C SER A 137 8.25 -5.65 2.16
N PHE A 138 7.91 -5.64 3.46
CA PHE A 138 6.86 -6.51 4.01
C PHE A 138 5.49 -6.33 3.34
N LEU A 139 5.21 -5.14 2.77
CA LEU A 139 3.97 -4.88 2.04
C LEU A 139 3.87 -5.61 0.69
N LEU A 140 4.99 -6.11 0.15
CA LEU A 140 4.98 -6.81 -1.14
C LEU A 140 4.24 -8.15 -1.10
N ASN A 141 4.09 -8.73 0.10
CA ASN A 141 3.42 -10.01 0.33
C ASN A 141 2.17 -9.81 1.19
N ALA A 142 1.39 -8.76 0.87
CA ALA A 142 0.29 -8.32 1.71
C ALA A 142 -0.77 -9.41 1.95
N LYS A 143 -1.07 -10.23 0.94
CA LYS A 143 -2.08 -11.30 1.03
C LYS A 143 -1.58 -12.55 1.74
N GLU A 144 -0.27 -12.76 1.77
CA GLU A 144 0.38 -13.89 2.41
C GLU A 144 0.61 -13.62 3.91
N ALA A 145 0.83 -12.37 4.30
CA ALA A 145 1.19 -11.95 5.66
C ALA A 145 -0.03 -11.74 6.58
N LEU A 146 -0.90 -12.74 6.68
CA LEU A 146 -2.06 -12.68 7.58
C LEU A 146 -1.61 -12.74 9.06
N PRO A 147 -1.99 -11.78 9.93
CA PRO A 147 -1.51 -11.77 11.31
C PRO A 147 -2.13 -12.89 12.18
N ASP A 148 -1.30 -13.49 13.05
CA ASP A 148 -1.78 -14.50 14.00
C ASP A 148 -2.46 -13.91 15.24
N ASN A 149 -1.94 -12.78 15.73
CA ASN A 149 -2.51 -12.07 16.87
C ASN A 149 -3.92 -11.53 16.52
N PRO A 150 -4.96 -11.78 17.34
CA PRO A 150 -6.32 -11.34 17.04
C PRO A 150 -6.47 -9.84 16.80
N THR A 151 -5.83 -9.01 17.64
CA THR A 151 -5.89 -7.54 17.51
C THR A 151 -5.26 -7.07 16.19
N ALA A 152 -4.08 -7.60 15.85
CA ALA A 152 -3.45 -7.31 14.57
C ALA A 152 -4.30 -7.84 13.39
N PHE A 153 -4.91 -9.01 13.52
CA PHE A 153 -5.80 -9.56 12.50
C PHE A 153 -7.03 -8.68 12.26
N TYR A 154 -7.66 -8.16 13.32
CA TYR A 154 -8.78 -7.22 13.16
C TYR A 154 -8.36 -5.91 12.48
N ALA A 155 -7.16 -5.41 12.79
CA ALA A 155 -6.62 -4.23 12.09
C ALA A 155 -6.35 -4.52 10.60
N TYR A 156 -5.80 -5.69 10.29
CA TYR A 156 -5.66 -6.18 8.92
C TYR A 156 -7.03 -6.24 8.22
N LEU A 157 -8.02 -6.86 8.86
CA LEU A 157 -9.35 -7.00 8.28
C LEU A 157 -10.02 -5.62 8.10
N ALA A 158 -9.81 -4.67 9.01
CA ALA A 158 -10.29 -3.30 8.87
C ALA A 158 -9.68 -2.60 7.65
N GLY A 159 -8.37 -2.72 7.42
CA GLY A 159 -7.72 -2.20 6.22
C GLY A 159 -8.25 -2.84 4.94
N ALA A 160 -8.47 -4.16 4.96
CA ALA A 160 -9.06 -4.88 3.83
C ALA A 160 -10.50 -4.41 3.54
N VAL A 161 -11.32 -4.23 4.58
CA VAL A 161 -12.70 -3.73 4.48
C VAL A 161 -12.73 -2.27 4.02
N ASP A 162 -11.77 -1.44 4.42
CA ASP A 162 -11.69 -0.06 3.97
C ASP A 162 -11.39 0.06 2.48
N GLY A 163 -10.58 -0.84 1.91
CA GLY A 163 -10.44 -0.99 0.45
C GLY A 163 -11.69 -1.59 -0.19
N ASP A 164 -11.81 -2.91 -0.15
CA ASP A 164 -12.79 -3.69 -0.94
C ASP A 164 -14.07 -4.09 -0.17
N GLY A 165 -14.18 -3.68 1.09
CA GLY A 165 -15.32 -4.06 1.92
C GLY A 165 -16.62 -3.32 1.59
N SER A 166 -17.74 -3.97 1.86
CA SER A 166 -19.09 -3.42 1.75
C SER A 166 -19.88 -3.68 3.03
N ILE A 167 -20.54 -2.65 3.54
CA ILE A 167 -21.46 -2.75 4.67
C ILE A 167 -22.87 -2.55 4.13
N ARG A 168 -23.74 -3.55 4.32
CA ARG A 168 -25.12 -3.53 3.86
C ARG A 168 -26.05 -3.47 5.07
N LEU A 169 -26.96 -2.51 5.05
CA LEU A 169 -28.11 -2.49 5.96
C LEU A 169 -29.17 -3.43 5.39
N GLY A 170 -29.65 -4.36 6.19
CA GLY A 170 -30.79 -5.21 5.85
C GLY A 170 -32.04 -4.81 6.62
N PRO A 171 -33.20 -5.41 6.33
CA PRO A 171 -34.42 -5.22 7.11
C PRO A 171 -34.17 -5.58 8.58
N GLN A 172 -34.84 -4.90 9.51
CA GLN A 172 -34.63 -5.04 10.97
C GLN A 172 -34.67 -6.52 11.44
N LYS A 173 -35.52 -7.35 10.82
CA LYS A 173 -35.64 -8.79 11.09
C LYS A 173 -34.40 -9.62 10.75
N TYR A 174 -33.67 -9.27 9.70
CA TYR A 174 -32.57 -10.10 9.16
C TYR A 174 -31.17 -9.56 9.53
N GLY A 175 -31.09 -8.33 10.05
CA GLY A 175 -29.82 -7.66 10.29
C GLY A 175 -29.11 -7.26 8.99
N GLY A 176 -27.99 -6.54 9.13
CA GLY A 176 -27.13 -6.19 8.00
C GLY A 176 -26.03 -7.22 7.77
N SER A 177 -25.10 -6.90 6.88
CA SER A 177 -23.93 -7.74 6.62
C SER A 177 -22.66 -6.93 6.39
N ILE A 178 -21.53 -7.54 6.74
CA ILE A 178 -20.19 -7.08 6.38
C ILE A 178 -19.68 -8.02 5.30
N ARG A 179 -19.23 -7.46 4.18
CA ARG A 179 -18.78 -8.21 3.00
C ARG A 179 -17.39 -7.76 2.60
N LEU A 180 -16.59 -8.70 2.09
CA LEU A 180 -15.31 -8.42 1.45
C LEU A 180 -15.28 -9.10 0.09
N HIS A 181 -15.03 -8.32 -0.96
CA HIS A 181 -15.03 -8.79 -2.34
C HIS A 181 -13.60 -8.93 -2.86
N ASN A 182 -13.27 -10.04 -3.53
CA ASN A 182 -11.98 -10.19 -4.18
C ASN A 182 -12.00 -11.29 -5.24
N THR A 183 -11.08 -11.23 -6.20
CA THR A 183 -10.86 -12.31 -7.19
C THR A 183 -10.01 -13.44 -6.62
N ASP A 184 -9.22 -13.18 -5.58
CA ASP A 184 -8.40 -14.17 -4.90
C ASP A 184 -9.21 -14.95 -3.86
N ARG A 185 -9.71 -16.12 -4.26
CA ARG A 185 -10.45 -17.01 -3.37
C ARG A 185 -9.58 -17.53 -2.22
N ILE A 186 -8.32 -17.87 -2.50
CA ILE A 186 -7.43 -18.49 -1.50
C ILE A 186 -7.21 -17.50 -0.34
N TRP A 187 -7.00 -16.22 -0.66
CA TRP A 187 -6.90 -15.17 0.34
C TRP A 187 -8.17 -15.04 1.20
N LEU A 188 -9.36 -15.07 0.59
CA LEU A 188 -10.62 -15.02 1.34
C LEU A 188 -10.81 -16.26 2.23
N GLU A 189 -10.44 -17.46 1.77
CA GLU A 189 -10.51 -18.69 2.57
C GLU A 189 -9.58 -18.61 3.79
N LYS A 190 -8.38 -18.02 3.66
CA LYS A 190 -7.50 -17.77 4.82
C LYS A 190 -8.16 -16.84 5.85
N ILE A 191 -8.81 -15.78 5.39
CA ILE A 191 -9.57 -14.86 6.27
C ILE A 191 -10.74 -15.60 6.92
N LYS A 192 -11.46 -16.44 6.16
CA LYS A 192 -12.58 -17.26 6.65
C LYS A 192 -12.14 -18.16 7.80
N ILE A 193 -11.09 -18.97 7.59
CA ILE A 193 -10.54 -19.88 8.60
C ILE A 193 -10.13 -19.10 9.86
N LYS A 194 -9.48 -17.94 9.70
CA LYS A 194 -9.07 -17.12 10.85
C LYS A 194 -10.27 -16.57 11.61
N LEU A 195 -11.31 -16.10 10.92
CA LEU A 195 -12.56 -15.67 11.54
C LEU A 195 -13.28 -16.84 12.26
N GLU A 196 -13.30 -18.04 11.66
CA GLU A 196 -13.87 -19.24 12.28
C GLU A 196 -13.13 -19.62 13.57
N SER A 197 -11.80 -19.53 13.58
CA SER A 197 -11.00 -19.74 14.80
C SER A 197 -11.29 -18.74 15.92
N LEU A 198 -11.86 -17.57 15.57
CA LEU A 198 -12.29 -16.52 16.51
C LEU A 198 -13.79 -16.62 16.85
N GLY A 199 -14.45 -17.71 16.44
CA GLY A 199 -15.86 -17.98 16.74
C GLY A 199 -16.85 -17.13 15.95
N PHE A 200 -16.50 -16.77 14.71
CA PHE A 200 -17.42 -16.20 13.71
C PHE A 200 -17.77 -17.24 12.66
N TYR A 201 -18.86 -17.05 11.92
CA TYR A 201 -19.32 -18.00 10.91
C TYR A 201 -19.52 -17.35 9.53
N PRO A 202 -18.44 -16.85 8.90
CA PRO A 202 -18.48 -16.32 7.54
C PRO A 202 -18.79 -17.39 6.49
N THR A 203 -19.46 -16.99 5.41
CA THR A 203 -19.64 -17.79 4.20
C THR A 203 -18.88 -17.18 3.02
N ILE A 204 -18.44 -18.00 2.07
CA ILE A 204 -17.86 -17.53 0.80
C ILE A 204 -18.79 -17.92 -0.35
N HIS A 205 -19.11 -16.96 -1.21
CA HIS A 205 -19.90 -17.19 -2.42
C HIS A 205 -19.12 -16.67 -3.64
N GLY A 206 -19.21 -17.37 -4.77
CA GLY A 206 -18.54 -16.99 -6.02
C GLY A 206 -19.52 -16.72 -7.15
N LYS A 207 -19.30 -15.67 -7.94
CA LYS A 207 -20.04 -15.39 -9.18
C LYS A 207 -19.12 -14.71 -10.19
N ASN A 208 -19.07 -15.23 -11.43
CA ASN A 208 -18.31 -14.67 -12.55
C ASN A 208 -16.83 -14.36 -12.24
N GLY A 209 -16.14 -15.25 -11.52
CA GLY A 209 -14.73 -15.07 -11.14
C GLY A 209 -14.48 -14.12 -9.97
N TYR A 210 -15.53 -13.58 -9.35
CA TYR A 210 -15.45 -12.79 -8.13
C TYR A 210 -16.00 -13.57 -6.95
N PHE A 211 -15.31 -13.49 -5.81
CA PHE A 211 -15.69 -14.13 -4.57
C PHE A 211 -16.05 -13.09 -3.52
N THR A 212 -16.99 -13.43 -2.66
CA THR A 212 -17.46 -12.58 -1.57
C THR A 212 -17.41 -13.37 -0.28
N LEU A 213 -16.58 -12.93 0.66
CA LEU A 213 -16.67 -13.35 2.06
C LEU A 213 -17.77 -12.54 2.74
N HIS A 214 -18.71 -13.22 3.36
CA HIS A 214 -19.95 -12.65 3.89
C HIS A 214 -20.13 -13.01 5.37
N VAL A 215 -20.24 -11.99 6.22
CA VAL A 215 -20.63 -12.12 7.62
C VAL A 215 -22.02 -11.51 7.78
N GLY A 216 -23.03 -12.37 8.02
CA GLY A 216 -24.43 -11.95 8.08
C GLY A 216 -25.19 -12.39 9.34
N LYS A 217 -24.63 -13.26 10.19
CA LYS A 217 -25.28 -13.62 11.46
C LYS A 217 -25.35 -12.39 12.36
N LYS A 218 -26.52 -12.08 12.91
CA LYS A 218 -26.77 -10.88 13.74
C LYS A 218 -25.69 -10.64 14.80
N GLN A 219 -25.38 -11.67 15.58
CA GLN A 219 -24.37 -11.60 16.66
C GLN A 219 -22.95 -11.40 16.13
N ASP A 220 -22.59 -12.07 15.04
CA ASP A 220 -21.27 -11.94 14.40
C ASP A 220 -21.07 -10.54 13.84
N VAL A 221 -22.09 -9.97 13.18
CA VAL A 221 -22.08 -8.60 12.65
C VAL A 221 -21.92 -7.59 13.78
N LEU A 222 -22.58 -7.77 14.92
CA LEU A 222 -22.42 -6.90 16.08
C LEU A 222 -20.99 -6.97 16.66
N ARG A 223 -20.51 -8.18 16.97
CA ARG A 223 -19.16 -8.40 17.54
C ARG A 223 -18.07 -7.90 16.61
N LEU A 224 -18.15 -8.28 15.34
CA LEU A 224 -17.14 -7.90 14.35
C LEU A 224 -17.23 -6.40 14.07
N GLY A 225 -18.44 -5.86 13.90
CA GLY A 225 -18.66 -4.46 13.63
C GLY A 225 -18.08 -3.54 14.72
N HIS A 226 -18.37 -3.81 15.99
CA HIS A 226 -17.81 -3.07 17.12
C HIS A 226 -16.28 -3.16 17.20
N THR A 227 -15.71 -4.28 16.74
CA THR A 227 -14.27 -4.49 16.75
C THR A 227 -13.60 -3.73 15.61
N LEU A 228 -14.15 -3.80 14.39
CA LEU A 228 -13.57 -3.17 13.21
C LEU A 228 -13.59 -1.63 13.28
N THR A 229 -14.63 -1.02 13.84
CA THR A 229 -14.71 0.45 13.96
C THR A 229 -13.55 1.07 14.75
N LYS A 230 -12.87 0.29 15.60
CA LYS A 230 -11.68 0.73 16.36
C LYS A 230 -10.44 0.91 15.49
N PHE A 231 -10.40 0.28 14.31
CA PHE A 231 -9.22 0.24 13.44
C PHE A 231 -9.47 0.84 12.05
N MET A 232 -10.71 0.87 11.59
CA MET A 232 -11.08 1.46 10.30
C MET A 232 -10.77 2.96 10.28
N LYS A 233 -10.47 3.47 9.09
CA LYS A 233 -10.24 4.88 8.78
C LYS A 233 -11.23 5.42 7.76
N HIS A 234 -11.95 4.57 7.02
CA HIS A 234 -12.92 5.04 6.02
C HIS A 234 -14.21 5.55 6.67
N GLU A 235 -14.31 6.87 6.87
CA GLU A 235 -15.40 7.52 7.63
C GLU A 235 -16.82 7.11 7.20
N LEU A 236 -17.13 7.09 5.90
CA LEU A 236 -18.47 6.69 5.44
C LEU A 236 -18.79 5.21 5.74
N LYS A 237 -17.80 4.32 5.68
CA LYS A 237 -17.98 2.91 6.04
C LYS A 237 -18.16 2.79 7.55
N ILE A 238 -17.38 3.52 8.35
CA ILE A 238 -17.55 3.60 9.81
C ILE A 238 -18.98 4.05 10.17
N LYS A 239 -19.45 5.18 9.61
CA LYS A 239 -20.82 5.68 9.84
C LYS A 239 -21.89 4.65 9.47
N LYS A 240 -21.73 3.95 8.34
CA LYS A 240 -22.65 2.87 7.94
C LYS A 240 -22.64 1.71 8.93
N LEU A 241 -21.47 1.34 9.44
CA LEU A 241 -21.32 0.29 10.44
C LEU A 241 -21.93 0.69 11.78
N GLU A 242 -21.71 1.91 12.24
CA GLU A 242 -22.33 2.43 13.47
C GLU A 242 -23.86 2.47 13.38
N ASN A 243 -24.40 2.90 12.23
CA ASN A 243 -25.84 2.86 11.98
C ASN A 243 -26.38 1.44 11.99
N LEU A 244 -25.63 0.49 11.42
CA LEU A 244 -25.97 -0.93 11.48
C LEU A 244 -26.02 -1.43 12.92
N LEU A 245 -25.01 -1.10 13.74
CA LEU A 245 -24.97 -1.50 15.14
C LEU A 245 -26.15 -0.93 15.94
N LYS A 246 -26.54 0.33 15.69
CA LYS A 246 -27.71 0.96 16.34
C LYS A 246 -29.04 0.29 15.97
N LEU A 247 -29.21 -0.09 14.70
CA LEU A 247 -30.45 -0.74 14.23
C LEU A 247 -30.61 -2.16 14.76
N VAL A 248 -29.50 -2.87 14.96
CA VAL A 248 -29.50 -4.27 15.36
C VAL A 248 -29.72 -4.43 16.88
N LEU A 249 -29.43 -3.40 17.66
CA LEU A 249 -29.67 -3.32 19.11
C LEU A 249 -31.12 -2.92 19.48
N ARG A 250 -31.91 -2.43 18.51
CA ARG A 250 -33.34 -2.15 18.66
C ARG A 250 -34.18 -3.36 18.26
#